data_AF-A0A9D5B3H2-F1
#
_entry.id   AF-A0A9D5B3H2-F1
#
_cell.length_a   1.000
_cell.length_b   1.000
_cell.length_c   1.000
_cell.angle_alpha   90.00
_cell.angle_beta   90.00
_cell.angle_gamma   90.00
#
_symmetry.space_group_name_H-M   'P 1'
#
loop_
_entity.id
_entity.type
_entity.pdbx_description
1 polymer ?
#
loop_
_entity_poly.entity_id
_entity_poly.type
_entity_poly.pdbx_seq_one_letter_code
_entity_poly.pdbx_strand_id
1 'polypeptide(L)'
;INEFVEAVDCEDDCVVVKYGGSVKAPKILADIVESIAAAVYVDVGFDLKKLWVIIRGVLEPIVTLQDLEQKPQPVTMLYEICQKNGKKVDIEQQRNGAKSTANVYVDGELVASASSDQKDIARLEAAKAALHKLERLLPATTMIRDCYVGIDGTFEVEAAKQKLYAICGIKKWPKPVYSIVKDEGTPQDKKFVTAVQIATPSATLQMSGDEKSRVKDAENSAASLMIRALQQHKYV
;
A
#
# COMPACT_ATOMS: atom_id res chain seq x y z
N ILE A 1 -6.41 -24.62 20.02
CA ILE A 1 -5.22 -24.53 19.13
C ILE A 1 -5.58 -25.13 17.77
N ASN A 2 -6.12 -26.35 17.68
CA ASN A 2 -6.53 -26.96 16.41
C ASN A 2 -7.46 -26.08 15.57
N GLU A 3 -8.51 -25.48 16.16
CA GLU A 3 -9.39 -24.53 15.46
C GLU A 3 -8.64 -23.32 14.88
N PHE A 4 -7.61 -22.83 15.57
CA PHE A 4 -6.77 -21.74 15.07
C PHE A 4 -5.88 -22.21 13.92
N VAL A 5 -5.30 -23.40 14.03
CA VAL A 5 -4.48 -24.00 12.97
C VAL A 5 -5.33 -24.22 11.71
N GLU A 6 -6.50 -24.84 11.85
CA GLU A 6 -7.43 -25.06 10.74
C GLU A 6 -7.87 -23.75 10.08
N ALA A 7 -8.15 -22.72 10.87
CA ALA A 7 -8.52 -21.41 10.32
C ALA A 7 -7.37 -20.74 9.57
N VAL A 8 -6.12 -20.87 10.05
CA VAL A 8 -4.93 -20.37 9.35
C VAL A 8 -4.67 -21.17 8.07
N ASP A 9 -4.85 -22.49 8.09
CA ASP A 9 -4.69 -23.36 6.91
C ASP A 9 -5.74 -23.09 5.82
N CYS A 10 -6.92 -22.60 6.21
CA CYS A 10 -7.99 -22.22 5.27
C CYS A 10 -7.86 -20.77 4.77
N GLU A 11 -6.98 -19.96 5.34
CA GLU A 11 -6.70 -18.60 4.86
C GLU A 11 -5.82 -18.69 3.61
N ASP A 12 -6.39 -18.33 2.44
CA ASP A 12 -5.77 -18.44 1.11
C ASP A 12 -4.27 -18.05 1.10
N ASP A 13 -3.41 -18.97 0.65
CA ASP A 13 -1.93 -18.91 0.61
C ASP A 13 -1.32 -17.64 -0.03
N CYS A 14 -2.13 -16.83 -0.72
CA CYS A 14 -1.67 -15.70 -1.52
C CYS A 14 -1.77 -14.34 -0.80
N VAL A 15 -2.41 -14.26 0.37
CA VAL A 15 -2.55 -12.98 1.10
C VAL A 15 -2.15 -13.18 2.55
N VAL A 16 -0.94 -12.75 2.89
CA VAL A 16 -0.55 -12.51 4.29
C VAL A 16 -1.69 -11.75 4.96
N VAL A 17 -2.33 -12.35 5.95
CA VAL A 17 -3.44 -11.72 6.68
C VAL A 17 -2.84 -10.63 7.56
N LYS A 18 -2.70 -9.44 6.97
CA LYS A 18 -2.05 -8.27 7.61
C LYS A 18 -2.85 -7.71 8.79
N TYR A 19 -4.17 -7.92 8.79
CA TYR A 19 -5.06 -7.36 9.80
C TYR A 19 -6.08 -8.39 10.23
N GLY A 20 -5.78 -9.11 11.31
CA GLY A 20 -6.72 -10.01 11.99
C GLY A 20 -7.18 -11.20 11.14
N GLY A 21 -6.81 -12.41 11.57
CA GLY A 21 -7.36 -13.65 11.03
C GLY A 21 -8.86 -13.79 11.31
N SER A 22 -9.44 -14.83 10.71
CA SER A 22 -10.84 -15.25 10.88
C SER A 22 -11.14 -15.66 12.33
N VAL A 23 -10.09 -15.94 13.10
CA VAL A 23 -10.12 -16.32 14.51
C VAL A 23 -9.02 -15.59 15.28
N LYS A 24 -9.23 -15.42 16.59
CA LYS A 24 -8.22 -14.81 17.47
C LYS A 24 -7.11 -15.82 17.77
N ALA A 25 -5.86 -15.38 17.62
CA ALA A 25 -4.70 -16.17 18.00
C ALA A 25 -4.75 -16.55 19.50
N PRO A 26 -4.54 -17.83 19.84
CA PRO A 26 -4.41 -18.27 21.22
C PRO A 26 -3.27 -17.54 21.93
N LYS A 27 -3.54 -17.01 23.13
CA LYS A 27 -2.56 -16.25 23.93
C LYS A 27 -1.25 -17.02 24.15
N ILE A 28 -1.36 -18.34 24.31
CA ILE A 28 -0.21 -19.23 24.53
C ILE A 28 0.85 -19.12 23.43
N LEU A 29 0.48 -18.80 22.18
CA LEU A 29 1.45 -18.60 21.10
C LEU A 29 2.33 -17.37 21.36
N ALA A 30 1.72 -16.28 21.84
CA ALA A 30 2.47 -15.08 22.24
C ALA A 30 3.36 -15.37 23.45
N ASP A 31 2.83 -16.10 24.44
CA ASP A 31 3.59 -16.48 25.64
C ASP A 31 4.80 -17.37 25.29
N ILE A 32 4.67 -18.26 24.29
CA ILE A 32 5.79 -19.09 23.78
C ILE A 32 6.86 -18.20 23.13
N VAL A 33 6.47 -17.29 22.23
CA VAL A 33 7.42 -16.38 21.56
C VAL A 33 8.11 -15.47 22.58
N GLU A 34 7.36 -14.95 23.56
CA GLU A 34 7.89 -14.15 24.66
C GLU A 34 8.90 -14.94 25.51
N SER A 35 8.59 -16.21 25.82
CA SER A 35 9.49 -17.09 26.60
C SER A 35 10.80 -17.37 25.85
N ILE A 36 10.73 -17.62 24.54
CA ILE A 36 11.92 -17.83 23.69
C ILE A 36 12.74 -16.53 23.63
N ALA A 37 12.09 -15.39 23.39
CA ALA A 37 12.76 -14.10 23.36
C ALA A 37 13.44 -13.77 24.69
N ALA A 38 12.78 -14.05 25.83
CA ALA A 38 13.34 -13.86 27.15
C ALA A 38 14.57 -14.74 27.40
N ALA A 39 14.52 -16.03 27.02
CA ALA A 39 15.66 -16.94 27.14
C ALA A 39 16.86 -16.46 26.31
N VAL A 40 16.63 -16.13 25.02
CA VAL A 40 17.68 -15.58 24.15
C VAL A 40 18.24 -14.27 24.71
N TYR A 41 17.39 -13.40 25.27
CA TYR A 41 17.82 -12.12 25.83
C TYR A 41 18.79 -12.30 27.00
N VAL A 42 18.55 -13.30 27.86
CA VAL A 42 19.47 -13.67 28.94
C VAL A 42 20.78 -14.24 28.38
N ASP A 43 20.69 -15.15 27.40
CA ASP A 43 21.86 -15.82 26.81
C ASP A 43 22.81 -14.86 26.08
N VAL A 44 22.28 -13.80 25.46
CA VAL A 44 23.09 -12.77 24.80
C VAL A 44 23.60 -11.68 25.75
N GLY A 45 23.43 -11.87 27.07
CA GLY A 45 23.89 -10.92 28.09
C GLY A 45 23.10 -9.61 28.08
N PHE A 46 21.79 -9.69 27.85
CA PHE A 46 20.88 -8.53 27.78
C PHE A 46 21.18 -7.55 26.62
N ASP A 47 21.81 -8.03 25.55
CA ASP A 47 22.07 -7.26 24.33
C ASP A 47 20.85 -7.30 23.37
N LEU A 48 20.07 -6.21 23.36
CA LEU A 48 18.89 -6.07 22.50
C LEU A 48 19.22 -6.13 21.00
N LYS A 49 20.41 -5.71 20.56
CA LYS A 49 20.79 -5.75 19.14
C LYS A 49 21.01 -7.19 18.69
N LYS A 50 21.69 -7.99 19.52
CA LYS A 50 21.90 -9.42 19.25
C LYS A 50 20.58 -10.19 19.33
N LEU A 51 19.74 -9.91 20.34
CA LEU A 51 18.40 -10.48 20.43
C LEU A 51 17.60 -10.26 19.15
N TRP A 52 17.57 -9.02 18.64
CA TRP A 52 16.82 -8.68 17.43
C TRP A 52 17.31 -9.41 16.18
N VAL A 53 18.64 -9.58 16.03
CA VAL A 53 19.20 -10.35 14.91
C VAL A 53 18.75 -11.82 14.96
N ILE A 54 18.67 -12.41 16.14
CA ILE A 54 18.28 -13.82 16.33
C ILE A 54 16.77 -14.00 16.16
N ILE A 55 15.97 -13.21 16.90
CA ILE A 55 14.50 -13.34 16.90
C ILE A 55 13.88 -12.99 15.55
N ARG A 56 14.53 -12.11 14.76
CA ARG A 56 14.06 -11.82 13.41
C ARG A 56 13.90 -13.07 12.56
N GLY A 57 14.87 -13.99 12.60
CA GLY A 57 14.79 -15.23 11.82
C GLY A 57 13.62 -16.14 12.22
N VAL A 58 13.21 -16.10 13.48
CA VAL A 58 12.06 -16.88 14.00
C VAL A 58 10.73 -16.27 13.54
N LEU A 59 10.69 -14.95 13.39
CA LEU A 59 9.47 -14.23 13.04
C LEU A 59 9.29 -14.05 11.52
N GLU A 60 10.28 -14.43 10.70
CA GLU A 60 10.19 -14.32 9.24
C GLU A 60 9.18 -15.32 8.65
N PRO A 61 8.28 -14.88 7.74
CA PRO A 61 8.14 -13.53 7.20
C PRO A 61 7.42 -12.57 8.17
N ILE A 62 8.10 -11.47 8.54
CA ILE A 62 7.53 -10.42 9.40
C ILE A 62 6.77 -9.43 8.52
N VAL A 63 5.54 -9.10 8.90
CA VAL A 63 4.84 -7.94 8.33
C VAL A 63 5.60 -6.67 8.69
N THR A 64 6.22 -6.03 7.71
CA THR A 64 6.99 -4.80 7.93
C THR A 64 6.06 -3.58 8.02
N LEU A 65 6.57 -2.46 8.55
CA LEU A 65 5.82 -1.20 8.54
C LEU A 65 5.43 -0.80 7.10
N GLN A 66 6.32 -1.03 6.14
CA GLN A 66 6.07 -0.81 4.72
C GLN A 66 4.92 -1.68 4.19
N ASP A 67 4.76 -2.90 4.72
CA ASP A 67 3.64 -3.78 4.37
C ASP A 67 2.31 -3.27 4.94
N LEU A 68 2.34 -2.63 6.12
CA LEU A 68 1.16 -2.05 6.77
C LEU A 68 0.73 -0.73 6.13
N GLU A 69 1.68 0.08 5.65
CA GLU A 69 1.38 1.34 4.94
C GLU A 69 0.75 1.08 3.56
N GLN A 70 1.08 -0.04 2.92
CA GLN A 70 0.57 -0.37 1.58
C GLN A 70 -0.91 -0.77 1.54
N LYS A 71 -1.45 -1.31 2.62
CA LYS A 71 -2.86 -1.73 2.68
C LYS A 71 -3.40 -1.35 4.05
N PRO A 72 -3.95 -0.14 4.27
CA PRO A 72 -4.48 0.21 5.58
C PRO A 72 -5.54 -0.78 6.05
N GLN A 73 -5.76 -0.83 7.37
CA GLN A 73 -6.73 -1.73 7.99
C GLN A 73 -8.11 -1.59 7.31
N PRO A 74 -8.85 -2.67 7.02
CA PRO A 74 -10.09 -2.61 6.23
C PRO A 74 -11.12 -1.58 6.74
N VAL A 75 -11.23 -1.43 8.06
CA VAL A 75 -12.11 -0.42 8.67
C VAL A 75 -11.65 1.00 8.31
N THR A 76 -10.36 1.29 8.44
CA THR A 76 -9.76 2.58 8.07
C THR A 76 -9.94 2.85 6.57
N MET A 77 -9.64 1.87 5.71
CA MET A 77 -9.78 2.00 4.26
C MET A 77 -11.23 2.31 3.85
N LEU A 78 -12.20 1.66 4.49
CA LEU A 78 -13.63 1.94 4.27
C LEU A 78 -13.98 3.40 4.60
N TYR A 79 -13.54 3.91 5.75
CA TYR A 79 -13.77 5.32 6.11
C TYR A 79 -13.12 6.26 5.10
N GLU A 80 -11.87 6.01 4.71
CA GLU A 80 -11.14 6.87 3.77
C GLU A 80 -11.81 6.93 2.40
N ILE A 81 -12.21 5.79 1.83
CA ILE A 81 -12.89 5.74 0.53
C ILE A 81 -14.22 6.47 0.61
N CYS A 82 -15.05 6.18 1.61
CA CYS A 82 -16.35 6.83 1.73
C CYS A 82 -16.21 8.34 1.93
N GLN A 83 -15.28 8.80 2.79
CA GLN A 83 -15.03 10.23 2.99
C GLN A 83 -14.54 10.93 1.72
N LYS A 84 -13.60 10.33 0.96
CA LYS A 84 -13.13 10.86 -0.33
C LYS A 84 -14.26 11.01 -1.35
N ASN A 85 -15.23 10.10 -1.30
CA ASN A 85 -16.40 10.12 -2.17
C ASN A 85 -17.56 10.96 -1.62
N GLY A 86 -17.37 11.70 -0.53
CA GLY A 86 -18.41 12.53 0.09
C GLY A 86 -19.54 11.75 0.76
N LYS A 87 -19.33 10.45 1.03
CA LYS A 87 -20.29 9.55 1.65
C LYS A 87 -20.05 9.42 3.15
N LYS A 88 -21.13 9.29 3.93
CA LYS A 88 -21.07 9.04 5.37
C LYS A 88 -21.08 7.54 5.66
N VAL A 89 -20.09 7.06 6.41
CA VAL A 89 -20.04 5.66 6.89
C VAL A 89 -20.39 5.59 8.37
N ASP A 90 -21.29 4.67 8.71
CA ASP A 90 -21.62 4.30 10.08
C ASP A 90 -21.49 2.76 10.23
N ILE A 91 -20.82 2.30 11.27
CA ILE A 91 -20.69 0.87 11.58
C ILE A 91 -21.40 0.60 12.90
N GLU A 92 -22.53 -0.07 12.83
CA GLU A 92 -23.30 -0.45 14.00
C GLU A 92 -22.97 -1.88 14.42
N GLN A 93 -23.06 -2.14 15.71
CA GLN A 93 -22.82 -3.46 16.25
C GLN A 93 -23.96 -3.90 17.15
N GLN A 94 -24.43 -5.11 16.89
CA GLN A 94 -25.50 -5.74 17.61
C GLN A 94 -25.01 -7.07 18.16
N ARG A 95 -25.34 -7.35 19.42
CA ARG A 95 -25.06 -8.65 20.03
C ARG A 95 -26.35 -9.45 20.11
N ASN A 96 -26.33 -10.67 19.58
CA ASN A 96 -27.41 -11.62 19.71
C ASN A 96 -26.89 -12.91 20.37
N GLY A 97 -27.03 -12.99 21.69
CA GLY A 97 -26.48 -14.09 22.49
C GLY A 97 -24.95 -14.17 22.44
N ALA A 98 -24.44 -15.33 22.01
CA ALA A 98 -23.00 -15.57 21.85
C ALA A 98 -22.39 -14.88 20.61
N LYS A 99 -23.22 -14.53 19.61
CA LYS A 99 -22.77 -13.94 18.35
C LYS A 99 -22.86 -12.42 18.36
N SER A 100 -21.83 -11.78 17.84
CA SER A 100 -21.77 -10.35 17.55
C SER A 100 -21.90 -10.14 16.05
N THR A 101 -22.82 -9.28 15.64
CA THR A 101 -23.04 -8.88 14.25
C THR A 101 -22.64 -7.43 14.08
N ALA A 102 -21.86 -7.13 13.04
CA ALA A 102 -21.53 -5.77 12.64
C ALA A 102 -22.22 -5.45 11.30
N ASN A 103 -22.87 -4.30 11.25
CA ASN A 103 -23.58 -3.79 10.08
C ASN A 103 -22.89 -2.51 9.61
N VAL A 104 -22.56 -2.43 8.33
CA VAL A 104 -21.94 -1.26 7.69
C VAL A 104 -22.99 -0.54 6.87
N TYR A 105 -23.23 0.72 7.23
CA TYR A 105 -24.12 1.63 6.53
C TYR A 105 -23.33 2.70 5.79
N VAL A 106 -23.71 2.98 4.55
CA VAL A 106 -23.18 4.10 3.75
C VAL A 106 -24.35 4.95 3.32
N ASP A 107 -24.34 6.23 3.70
CA ASP A 107 -25.44 7.19 3.46
C ASP A 107 -26.82 6.68 3.95
N GLY A 108 -26.81 5.89 5.03
CA GLY A 108 -28.01 5.30 5.63
C GLY A 108 -28.45 3.96 5.01
N GLU A 109 -27.83 3.52 3.92
CA GLU A 109 -28.11 2.22 3.31
C GLU A 109 -27.20 1.12 3.84
N LEU A 110 -27.77 -0.05 4.15
CA LEU A 110 -27.01 -1.22 4.59
C LEU A 110 -26.20 -1.80 3.43
N VAL A 111 -24.88 -1.62 3.46
CA VAL A 111 -23.98 -2.12 2.42
C VAL A 111 -23.54 -3.54 2.72
N ALA A 112 -23.10 -3.82 3.95
CA ALA A 112 -22.64 -5.15 4.34
C ALA A 112 -22.94 -5.47 5.80
N SER A 113 -22.96 -6.76 6.10
CA SER A 113 -23.12 -7.28 7.45
C SER A 113 -22.27 -8.53 7.61
N ALA A 114 -21.66 -8.72 8.77
CA ALA A 114 -20.95 -9.93 9.13
C ALA A 114 -21.16 -10.27 10.60
N SER A 115 -21.16 -11.57 10.93
CA SER A 115 -21.33 -12.06 12.29
C SER A 115 -20.16 -12.93 12.71
N SER A 116 -19.71 -12.79 13.94
CA SER A 116 -18.67 -13.62 14.56
C SER A 116 -18.93 -13.72 16.06
N ASP A 117 -18.37 -14.74 16.72
CA ASP A 117 -18.36 -14.82 18.18
C ASP A 117 -17.47 -13.72 18.81
N GLN A 118 -16.68 -13.03 17.99
CA GLN A 118 -15.81 -11.93 18.39
C GLN A 118 -16.26 -10.62 17.72
N LYS A 119 -16.49 -9.59 18.55
CA LYS A 119 -16.94 -8.25 18.13
C LYS A 119 -16.02 -7.60 17.09
N ASP A 120 -14.71 -7.72 17.28
CA ASP A 120 -13.71 -7.08 16.40
C ASP A 120 -13.58 -7.81 15.06
N ILE A 121 -13.68 -9.14 15.05
CA ILE A 121 -13.68 -9.95 13.82
C ILE A 121 -14.94 -9.65 13.00
N ALA A 122 -16.12 -9.60 13.64
CA ALA A 122 -17.35 -9.23 12.96
C ALA A 122 -17.23 -7.85 12.30
N ARG A 123 -16.65 -6.87 13.00
CA ARG A 123 -16.40 -5.52 12.47
C ARG A 123 -15.49 -5.53 11.25
N LEU A 124 -14.39 -6.25 11.35
CA LEU A 124 -13.37 -6.35 10.32
C LEU A 124 -13.93 -7.01 9.06
N GLU A 125 -14.63 -8.14 9.21
CA GLU A 125 -15.25 -8.86 8.09
C GLU A 125 -16.37 -8.06 7.44
N ALA A 126 -17.20 -7.36 8.22
CA ALA A 126 -18.22 -6.48 7.67
C ALA A 126 -17.59 -5.34 6.84
N ALA A 127 -16.47 -4.78 7.29
CA ALA A 127 -15.73 -3.76 6.55
C ALA A 127 -15.09 -4.32 5.27
N LYS A 128 -14.46 -5.50 5.31
CA LYS A 128 -13.93 -6.19 4.12
C LYS A 128 -15.03 -6.44 3.09
N ALA A 129 -16.18 -6.95 3.54
CA ALA A 129 -17.34 -7.20 2.67
C ALA A 129 -17.93 -5.90 2.10
N ALA A 130 -17.96 -4.81 2.88
CA ALA A 130 -18.41 -3.51 2.40
C ALA A 130 -17.48 -2.94 1.32
N LEU A 131 -16.16 -3.01 1.55
CA LEU A 131 -15.15 -2.61 0.56
C LEU A 131 -15.39 -3.36 -0.75
N HIS A 132 -15.43 -4.69 -0.72
CA HIS A 132 -15.64 -5.50 -1.93
C HIS A 132 -16.94 -5.14 -2.69
N LYS A 133 -18.02 -4.77 -1.97
CA LYS A 133 -19.26 -4.31 -2.60
C LYS A 133 -19.14 -2.92 -3.21
N LEU A 134 -18.48 -1.99 -2.51
CA LEU A 134 -18.24 -0.63 -3.02
C LEU A 134 -17.33 -0.65 -4.25
N GLU A 135 -16.33 -1.52 -4.29
CA GLU A 135 -15.46 -1.73 -5.45
C GLU A 135 -16.22 -2.21 -6.69
N ARG A 136 -17.27 -3.03 -6.51
CA ARG A 136 -18.14 -3.51 -7.61
C ARG A 136 -19.16 -2.48 -8.10
N LEU A 137 -19.59 -1.55 -7.24
CA LEU A 137 -20.57 -0.52 -7.56
C LEU A 137 -19.95 0.70 -8.25
N LEU A 138 -18.63 0.83 -8.20
CA LEU A 138 -17.89 1.78 -9.01
C LEU A 138 -17.64 1.14 -10.38
N PRO A 139 -18.10 1.73 -11.51
CA PRO A 139 -17.68 1.25 -12.82
C PRO A 139 -16.15 1.26 -12.89
N ALA A 140 -15.59 0.29 -13.61
CA ALA A 140 -14.15 0.04 -13.77
C ALA A 140 -13.38 1.25 -14.35
N THR A 141 -13.22 2.28 -13.54
CA THR A 141 -12.35 3.44 -13.72
C THR A 141 -11.36 3.54 -12.56
N THR A 142 -11.50 2.69 -11.53
CA THR A 142 -10.71 2.80 -10.29
C THR A 142 -10.37 1.43 -9.69
N MET A 143 -9.86 0.48 -10.48
CA MET A 143 -9.28 -0.77 -9.94
C MET A 143 -8.07 -1.25 -10.75
N ILE A 144 -7.08 -0.36 -10.93
CA ILE A 144 -5.62 -0.63 -10.85
C ILE A 144 -4.96 0.71 -10.47
N ARG A 145 -5.26 1.29 -9.29
CA ARG A 145 -4.47 2.44 -8.82
C ARG A 145 -4.54 2.74 -7.31
N ASP A 146 -4.65 1.71 -6.48
CA ASP A 146 -4.34 1.85 -5.05
C ASP A 146 -2.81 1.96 -4.85
N CYS A 147 -2.34 3.17 -5.16
CA CYS A 147 -1.13 3.86 -4.68
C CYS A 147 -1.02 5.30 -5.24
N TYR A 148 -2.01 5.79 -6.02
CA TYR A 148 -1.95 7.11 -6.66
C TYR A 148 -3.26 7.92 -6.51
N VAL A 149 -3.52 8.47 -5.33
CA VAL A 149 -4.31 9.71 -5.15
C VAL A 149 -3.73 10.39 -3.90
N GLY A 150 -3.01 11.51 -3.96
CA GLY A 150 -3.43 12.77 -4.57
C GLY A 150 -2.78 13.12 -5.91
N ILE A 151 -3.46 12.76 -6.98
CA ILE A 151 -3.39 13.49 -8.25
C ILE A 151 -4.83 13.52 -8.74
N ASP A 152 -5.61 14.40 -8.14
CA ASP A 152 -6.81 14.93 -8.77
C ASP A 152 -6.37 15.86 -9.90
N GLY A 153 -7.11 15.84 -11.00
CA GLY A 153 -7.43 17.04 -11.74
C GLY A 153 -6.40 17.72 -12.66
N THR A 154 -5.09 17.45 -12.62
CA THR A 154 -4.15 18.04 -13.60
C THR A 154 -2.87 17.23 -13.65
N PHE A 155 -2.44 16.81 -14.85
CA PHE A 155 -1.07 16.29 -15.03
C PHE A 155 -0.10 17.48 -14.93
N GLU A 156 0.08 18.04 -13.73
CA GLU A 156 1.05 19.10 -13.52
C GLU A 156 2.44 18.51 -13.72
N VAL A 157 3.02 18.89 -14.86
CA VAL A 157 4.39 18.56 -15.24
C VAL A 157 5.34 18.88 -14.07
N GLU A 158 5.03 19.91 -13.27
CA GLU A 158 5.86 20.44 -12.19
C GLU A 158 6.30 19.43 -11.09
N ALA A 159 5.56 18.34 -10.87
CA ALA A 159 5.89 17.34 -9.84
C ALA A 159 6.32 15.96 -10.42
N ALA A 160 6.41 15.83 -11.74
CA ALA A 160 6.65 14.54 -12.39
C ALA A 160 8.00 13.92 -12.04
N LYS A 161 9.06 14.73 -11.85
CA LYS A 161 10.38 14.26 -11.42
C LYS A 161 10.30 13.52 -10.09
N GLN A 162 9.69 14.13 -9.07
CA GLN A 162 9.57 13.53 -7.74
C GLN A 162 8.77 12.22 -7.78
N LYS A 163 7.71 12.17 -8.58
CA LYS A 163 6.89 10.96 -8.77
C LYS A 163 7.71 9.82 -9.38
N LEU A 164 8.56 10.10 -10.38
CA LEU A 164 9.42 9.08 -10.97
C LEU A 164 10.45 8.53 -9.98
N TYR A 165 11.03 9.40 -9.14
CA TYR A 165 11.91 8.97 -8.04
C TYR A 165 11.21 8.03 -7.06
N ALA A 166 9.96 8.34 -6.69
CA ALA A 166 9.17 7.48 -5.80
C ALA A 166 8.91 6.10 -6.42
N ILE A 167 8.56 6.05 -7.72
CA ILE A 167 8.37 4.78 -8.46
C ILE A 167 9.64 3.93 -8.43
N CYS A 168 10.80 4.52 -8.75
CA CYS A 168 12.08 3.80 -8.72
C CYS A 168 12.39 3.26 -7.32
N GLY A 169 12.12 4.02 -6.26
CA GLY A 169 12.30 3.57 -4.88
C GLY A 169 11.41 2.37 -4.52
N ILE A 170 10.12 2.43 -4.88
CA ILE A 170 9.16 1.36 -4.61
C ILE A 170 9.54 0.08 -5.37
N LYS A 171 9.92 0.21 -6.65
CA LYS A 171 10.30 -0.92 -7.50
C LYS A 171 11.73 -1.42 -7.26
N LYS A 172 12.45 -0.83 -6.28
CA LYS A 172 13.87 -1.08 -6.01
C LYS A 172 14.76 -0.93 -7.24
N TRP A 173 14.41 -0.01 -8.14
CA TRP A 173 15.24 0.32 -9.30
C TRP A 173 16.30 1.37 -8.92
N PRO A 174 17.43 1.40 -9.64
CA PRO A 174 18.39 2.50 -9.52
C PRO A 174 17.73 3.86 -9.75
N LYS A 175 18.30 4.90 -9.13
CA LYS A 175 17.78 6.27 -9.26
C LYS A 175 17.79 6.71 -10.72
N PRO A 176 16.75 7.45 -11.18
CA PRO A 176 16.69 7.97 -12.54
C PRO A 176 17.83 8.95 -12.81
N VAL A 177 18.48 8.79 -13.94
CA VAL A 177 19.58 9.65 -14.39
C VAL A 177 19.05 10.65 -15.41
N TYR A 178 19.34 11.93 -15.22
CA TYR A 178 18.93 13.01 -16.11
C TYR A 178 20.13 13.58 -16.85
N SER A 179 19.97 13.85 -18.15
CA SER A 179 20.98 14.48 -18.99
C SER A 179 20.36 15.52 -19.91
N ILE A 180 21.00 16.68 -20.03
CA ILE A 180 20.55 17.74 -20.93
C ILE A 180 20.98 17.35 -22.35
N VAL A 181 19.99 17.18 -23.23
CA VAL A 181 20.18 16.77 -24.64
C VAL A 181 20.31 17.99 -25.55
N LYS A 182 19.61 19.09 -25.22
CA LYS A 182 19.71 20.37 -25.93
C LYS A 182 19.70 21.53 -24.93
N ASP A 183 20.62 22.47 -25.12
CA ASP A 183 20.67 23.77 -24.46
C ASP A 183 20.96 24.79 -25.56
N GLU A 184 19.89 25.32 -26.14
CA GLU A 184 19.97 26.23 -27.29
C GLU A 184 19.18 27.51 -26.98
N GLY A 185 19.60 28.62 -27.58
CA GLY A 185 18.90 29.90 -27.50
C GLY A 185 19.72 31.04 -26.91
N THR A 186 19.20 32.25 -27.07
CA THR A 186 19.78 33.45 -26.45
C THR A 186 19.40 33.50 -24.97
N PRO A 187 20.08 34.31 -24.13
CA PRO A 187 19.73 34.42 -22.72
C PRO A 187 18.26 34.76 -22.41
N GLN A 188 17.52 35.33 -23.37
CA GLN A 188 16.11 35.70 -23.23
C GLN A 188 15.12 34.65 -23.80
N ASP A 189 15.58 33.69 -24.60
CA ASP A 189 14.75 32.60 -25.17
C ASP A 189 15.51 31.26 -25.11
N LYS A 190 16.02 30.92 -23.93
CA LYS A 190 16.69 29.63 -23.71
C LYS A 190 15.68 28.50 -23.79
N LYS A 191 16.04 27.43 -24.48
CA LYS A 191 15.28 26.20 -24.62
C LYS A 191 16.14 25.01 -24.20
N PHE A 192 15.60 24.25 -23.27
CA PHE A 192 16.22 23.06 -22.71
C PHE A 192 15.41 21.84 -23.07
N VAL A 193 16.08 20.78 -23.52
CA VAL A 193 15.53 19.43 -23.63
C VAL A 193 16.35 18.53 -22.71
N THR A 194 15.66 17.80 -21.84
CA THR A 194 16.30 16.84 -20.94
C THR A 194 15.81 15.43 -21.28
N ALA A 195 16.70 14.45 -21.19
CA ALA A 195 16.36 13.05 -21.21
C ALA A 195 16.48 12.44 -19.82
N VAL A 196 15.63 11.46 -19.54
CA VAL A 196 15.68 10.63 -18.34
C VAL A 196 15.93 9.18 -18.72
N GLN A 197 16.82 8.54 -17.98
CA GLN A 197 17.19 7.13 -18.15
C GLN A 197 16.96 6.38 -16.84
N ILE A 198 16.30 5.22 -16.93
CA ILE A 198 16.05 4.31 -15.81
C ILE A 198 16.49 2.89 -16.17
N ALA A 199 17.10 2.19 -15.22
CA ALA A 199 17.43 0.78 -15.37
C ALA A 199 16.30 -0.05 -14.74
N THR A 200 15.58 -0.80 -15.57
CA THR A 200 14.61 -1.80 -15.11
C THR A 200 15.25 -3.20 -15.18
N PRO A 201 14.72 -4.21 -14.46
CA PRO A 201 15.25 -5.57 -14.50
C PRO A 201 15.30 -6.19 -15.91
N SER A 202 14.45 -5.72 -16.82
CA SER A 202 14.37 -6.24 -18.19
C SER A 202 15.16 -5.41 -19.20
N ALA A 203 15.32 -4.10 -18.99
CA ALA A 203 15.96 -3.19 -19.94
C ALA A 203 16.28 -1.83 -19.32
N THR A 204 17.21 -1.11 -19.94
CA THR A 204 17.43 0.32 -19.69
C THR A 204 16.50 1.13 -20.58
N LEU A 205 15.59 1.90 -20.00
CA LEU A 205 14.66 2.76 -20.71
C LEU A 205 15.17 4.19 -20.72
N GLN A 206 15.03 4.88 -21.85
CA GLN A 206 15.37 6.30 -22.00
C GLN A 206 14.20 7.04 -22.64
N MET A 207 13.90 8.24 -22.14
CA MET A 207 12.86 9.11 -22.68
C MET A 207 13.32 10.55 -22.70
N SER A 208 13.07 11.27 -23.78
CA SER A 208 13.35 12.71 -23.91
C SER A 208 12.07 13.51 -23.64
N GLY A 209 12.19 14.58 -22.86
CA GLY A 209 11.11 15.53 -22.59
C GLY A 209 10.91 16.54 -23.73
N ASP A 210 9.88 17.36 -23.59
CA ASP A 210 9.60 18.50 -24.47
C ASP A 210 10.58 19.66 -24.21
N GLU A 211 10.69 20.56 -25.20
CA GLU A 211 11.42 21.82 -25.06
C GLU A 211 10.77 22.72 -24.00
N LYS A 212 11.57 23.18 -23.03
CA LYS A 212 11.13 24.08 -21.95
C LYS A 212 12.12 25.21 -21.71
N SER A 213 11.63 26.33 -21.19
CA SER A 213 12.47 27.49 -20.87
C SER A 213 13.33 27.33 -19.62
N ARG A 214 13.04 26.31 -18.79
CA ARG A 214 13.78 26.01 -17.55
C ARG A 214 14.17 24.55 -17.51
N VAL A 215 15.40 24.27 -17.06
CA VAL A 215 15.92 22.90 -16.88
C VAL A 215 15.00 22.06 -15.98
N LYS A 216 14.52 22.64 -14.86
CA LYS A 216 13.58 21.97 -13.95
C LYS A 216 12.32 21.47 -14.69
N ASP A 217 11.78 22.28 -15.59
CA ASP A 217 10.55 21.97 -16.32
C ASP A 217 10.83 20.95 -17.42
N ALA A 218 12.01 20.99 -18.05
CA ALA A 218 12.47 20.00 -19.02
C ALA A 218 12.66 18.61 -18.38
N GLU A 219 13.30 18.55 -17.20
CA GLU A 219 13.45 17.32 -16.41
C GLU A 219 12.09 16.73 -16.02
N ASN A 220 11.18 17.60 -15.59
CA ASN A 220 9.82 17.24 -15.24
C ASN A 220 9.02 16.73 -16.45
N SER A 221 9.14 17.37 -17.62
CA SER A 221 8.53 16.88 -18.85
C SER A 221 9.06 15.49 -19.23
N ALA A 222 10.39 15.28 -19.18
CA ALA A 222 10.99 13.98 -19.44
C ALA A 222 10.49 12.90 -18.47
N ALA A 223 10.38 13.24 -17.17
CA ALA A 223 9.85 12.33 -16.16
C ALA A 223 8.37 11.98 -16.41
N SER A 224 7.56 12.95 -16.83
CA SER A 224 6.14 12.75 -17.15
C SER A 224 5.96 11.75 -18.30
N LEU A 225 6.73 11.89 -19.38
CA LEU A 225 6.69 10.98 -20.51
C LEU A 225 7.20 9.57 -20.14
N MET A 226 8.26 9.48 -19.32
CA MET A 226 8.75 8.20 -18.83
C MET A 226 7.71 7.47 -17.99
N ILE A 227 7.00 8.16 -17.09
CA ILE A 227 5.93 7.57 -16.28
C ILE A 227 4.80 7.03 -17.17
N ARG A 228 4.40 7.77 -18.21
CA ARG A 228 3.38 7.31 -19.15
C ARG A 228 3.81 6.06 -19.93
N ALA A 229 5.07 6.02 -20.37
CA ALA A 229 5.60 4.84 -21.05
C ALA A 229 5.65 3.62 -20.12
N LEU A 230 6.03 3.80 -18.85
CA LEU A 230 6.01 2.73 -17.85
C LEU A 230 4.60 2.16 -17.63
N GLN A 231 3.56 3.01 -17.63
CA GLN A 231 2.17 2.59 -17.50
C GLN A 231 1.68 1.83 -18.74
N GLN A 232 2.05 2.28 -19.95
CA GLN A 232 1.66 1.62 -21.20
C GLN A 232 2.24 0.22 -21.34
N HIS A 233 3.47 0.02 -20.88
CA HIS A 233 4.16 -1.27 -20.92
C HIS A 233 3.89 -2.16 -19.69
N LYS A 234 2.93 -1.78 -18.83
CA LYS A 234 2.55 -2.50 -17.58
C LYS A 234 3.72 -2.72 -16.60
N TYR A 235 4.73 -1.85 -16.62
CA TYR A 235 5.79 -1.86 -15.61
C TYR A 235 5.32 -1.26 -14.27
N VAL A 236 4.30 -0.39 -14.34
CA VAL A 236 3.67 0.34 -13.22
C VAL A 236 2.17 0.29 -13.40
#